data_AF-A0A2M7QBD1-F1
#
_entry.id   AF-A0A2M7QBD1-F1
#
_cell.length_a   1.000
_cell.length_b   1.000
_cell.length_c   1.000
_cell.angle_alpha   90.00
_cell.angle_beta   90.00
_cell.angle_gamma   90.00
#
_symmetry.space_group_name_H-M   'P 1'
#
loop_
_entity.id
_entity.type
_entity.pdbx_description
1 polymer ?
#
loop_
_entity_poly.entity_id
_entity_poly.type
_entity_poly.pdbx_seq_one_letter_code
_entity_poly.pdbx_strand_id
1 'polypeptide(L)' 'NQYLKNGYMTIFLNSILFTLIHLPILILSYRYSFGESIAYLSMVFMASLVYSTVFLKTKNVAGSIATHIIWNVMDDLVRC' A
#
# COMPACT_ATOMS: atom_id res chain seq x y z
N ASN A 1 5.17 15.80 22.38
CA ASN A 1 5.47 14.99 21.18
C ASN A 1 4.21 14.71 20.33
N GLN A 2 3.36 15.72 20.11
CA GLN A 2 2.09 15.54 19.37
C GLN A 2 2.32 15.32 17.86
N TYR A 3 3.38 15.90 17.29
CA TYR A 3 3.73 15.74 15.88
C TYR A 3 4.03 14.29 15.49
N LEU A 4 4.78 13.54 16.32
CA LEU A 4 5.05 12.13 16.05
C LEU A 4 3.79 11.25 16.22
N LYS A 5 2.96 11.53 17.25
CA LYS A 5 1.69 10.81 17.48
C LYS A 5 0.70 11.00 16.31
N ASN A 6 0.63 12.21 15.76
CA ASN A 6 -0.20 12.49 14.59
C ASN A 6 0.35 11.81 13.34
N GLY A 7 1.68 11.77 13.17
CA GLY A 7 2.32 11.10 12.03
C GLY A 7 1.99 9.60 11.93
N TYR A 8 2.06 8.87 13.05
CA TYR A 8 1.69 7.45 13.06
C TYR A 8 0.21 7.21 12.79
N MET A 9 -0.67 8.06 13.32
CA MET A 9 -2.11 8.00 13.03
C MET A 9 -2.37 8.26 11.54
N THR A 10 -1.71 9.26 10.94
CA THR A 10 -1.83 9.54 9.50
C THR A 10 -1.37 8.35 8.65
N ILE A 11 -0.24 7.72 8.99
CA ILE A 11 0.27 6.53 8.27
C ILE A 11 -0.76 5.39 8.34
N PHE A 12 -1.31 5.14 9.52
CA PHE A 12 -2.28 4.07 9.73
C PHE A 12 -3.58 4.31 8.95
N LEU A 13 -4.17 5.50 9.08
CA LEU A 13 -5.39 5.88 8.35
C LEU A 13 -5.19 5.85 6.83
N ASN A 14 -4.05 6.36 6.35
CA ASN A 14 -3.72 6.31 4.92
C ASN A 14 -3.63 4.86 4.43
N SER A 15 -3.06 3.96 5.22
CA SER A 15 -2.91 2.56 4.83
C SER A 15 -4.23 1.79 4.83
N ILE A 16 -5.15 2.11 5.74
CA ILE A 16 -6.52 1.60 5.67
C ILE A 16 -7.21 2.09 4.38
N LEU A 17 -7.20 3.40 4.12
CA LEU A 17 -7.84 3.98 2.94
C LEU A 17 -7.25 3.42 1.64
N PHE A 18 -5.93 3.29 1.57
CA PHE A 18 -5.25 2.72 0.41
C PHE A 18 -5.67 1.27 0.17
N THR A 19 -5.77 0.46 1.22
CA THR A 19 -6.23 -0.93 1.13
C THR A 19 -7.68 -1.02 0.66
N LEU A 20 -8.55 -0.13 1.15
CA LEU A 20 -9.95 -0.07 0.73
C LEU A 20 -10.11 0.28 -0.76
N ILE A 21 -9.24 1.15 -1.29
CA ILE A 21 -9.23 1.49 -2.74
C ILE A 21 -8.87 0.29 -3.61
N HIS A 22 -8.17 -0.72 -3.06
CA HIS A 22 -7.82 -1.95 -3.79
C HIS A 22 -8.89 -3.05 -3.68
N LEU A 23 -9.91 -2.90 -2.82
CA LEU A 23 -11.01 -3.87 -2.73
C LEU A 23 -11.80 -4.01 -4.05
N PRO A 24 -12.15 -2.93 -4.78
CA PRO A 24 -12.78 -3.07 -6.09
C PRO A 24 -11.95 -3.90 -7.07
N ILE A 25 -10.62 -3.72 -7.09
CA ILE A 25 -9.71 -4.51 -7.93
C ILE A 25 -9.84 -5.98 -7.57
N LEU A 26 -9.82 -6.30 -6.27
CA LEU A 26 -9.99 -7.66 -5.78
C LEU A 26 -11.32 -8.28 -6.23
N ILE A 27 -12.42 -7.56 -6.03
CA ILE A 27 -13.78 -8.02 -6.36
C ILE A 27 -13.95 -8.19 -7.89
N LEU A 28 -13.42 -7.26 -8.67
CA LEU A 28 -13.52 -7.28 -10.14
C LEU A 28 -12.56 -8.28 -10.79
N SER A 29 -11.44 -8.61 -10.13
CA SER A 29 -10.43 -9.50 -10.70
C SER A 29 -10.84 -10.97 -10.71
N TYR A 30 -11.93 -11.38 -10.01
CA TYR A 30 -12.60 -12.71 -10.01
C TYR A 30 -11.72 -13.98 -9.93
N ARG A 31 -10.41 -13.84 -9.79
CA ARG A 31 -9.39 -14.90 -9.91
C ARG A 31 -8.78 -15.27 -8.57
N TYR A 32 -9.00 -14.48 -7.52
CA TYR A 32 -8.43 -14.74 -6.21
C TYR A 32 -9.38 -15.58 -5.36
N SER A 33 -8.87 -16.67 -4.81
CA SER A 33 -9.50 -17.37 -3.69
C SER A 33 -9.55 -16.46 -2.45
N PHE A 34 -10.36 -16.85 -1.45
CA PHE A 34 -10.45 -16.08 -0.20
C PHE A 34 -9.10 -15.91 0.50
N GLY A 35 -8.27 -16.96 0.49
CA GLY A 35 -6.92 -16.90 1.08
C GLY A 35 -5.99 -15.96 0.33
N GLU A 36 -5.97 -16.03 -1.00
CA GLU A 36 -5.17 -15.13 -1.85
C GLU A 36 -5.64 -13.68 -1.71
N SER A 37 -6.93 -13.47 -1.50
CA SER A 37 -7.49 -12.14 -1.29
C SER A 37 -7.01 -11.49 -0.01
N ILE A 38 -7.00 -12.24 1.09
CA ILE A 38 -6.46 -11.76 2.37
C ILE A 38 -4.96 -11.48 2.24
N ALA A 39 -4.21 -12.37 1.56
CA ALA A 39 -2.78 -12.19 1.33
C ALA A 39 -2.51 -10.92 0.52
N TYR A 40 -3.25 -10.70 -0.57
CA TYR A 40 -3.15 -9.51 -1.41
C TYR A 40 -3.43 -8.22 -0.62
N LEU A 41 -4.55 -8.14 0.10
CA LEU A 41 -4.90 -6.96 0.89
C LEU A 41 -3.89 -6.70 2.02
N SER A 42 -3.34 -7.75 2.63
CA SER A 42 -2.28 -7.63 3.63
C SER A 42 -1.00 -7.05 3.03
N MET A 43 -0.61 -7.49 1.83
CA MET A 43 0.53 -6.92 1.11
C MET A 43 0.32 -5.46 0.74
N VAL A 44 -0.86 -5.11 0.23
CA VAL A 44 -1.23 -3.72 -0.10
C VAL A 44 -1.16 -2.82 1.14
N PHE A 45 -1.67 -3.30 2.28
CA PHE A 45 -1.61 -2.57 3.55
C PHE A 45 -0.16 -2.33 3.99
N MET A 46 0.67 -3.38 3.97
CA MET A 46 2.09 -3.30 4.33
C MET A 46 2.88 -2.39 3.40
N ALA A 47 2.63 -2.46 2.09
CA ALA A 47 3.24 -1.57 1.11
C ALA A 47 2.89 -0.10 1.39
N SER A 48 1.62 0.20 1.70
CA SER A 48 1.20 1.56 2.06
C SER A 48 1.88 2.07 3.34
N LEU A 49 2.10 1.22 4.34
CA LEU A 49 2.84 1.62 5.54
C LEU A 49 4.25 2.08 5.19
N VAL A 50 4.93 1.37 4.28
CA VAL A 50 6.27 1.73 3.79
C VAL A 50 6.21 3.06 3.02
N TYR A 51 5.31 3.19 2.06
CA TYR A 51 5.19 4.40 1.23
C TYR A 51 4.87 5.64 2.07
N SER A 52 3.96 5.50 3.03
CA SER A 52 3.56 6.57 3.94
C SER A 52 4.69 6.95 4.90
N THR A 53 5.50 5.98 5.34
CA THR A 53 6.69 6.25 6.16
C THR A 53 7.77 6.98 5.38
N VAL A 54 8.02 6.57 4.13
CA VAL A 54 8.96 7.27 3.23
C VAL A 54 8.50 8.69 2.99
N PHE A 55 7.21 8.92 2.71
CA PHE A 55 6.66 10.26 2.55
C PHE A 55 6.78 11.10 3.83
N LEU A 56 6.45 10.52 4.99
CA LEU A 56 6.49 11.26 6.25
C LEU A 56 7.91 11.77 6.56
N LYS A 57 8.95 10.98 6.21
CA LYS A 57 10.36 11.32 6.41
C LYS A 57 10.93 12.25 5.33
N THR A 58 10.62 12.00 4.06
CA THR A 58 11.21 12.73 2.93
C THR A 58 10.42 13.97 2.53
N LYS A 59 9.14 14.05 2.93
CA LYS A 59 8.16 15.05 2.48
C LYS A 59 8.07 15.16 0.95
N ASN A 60 8.43 14.09 0.24
CA ASN A 60 8.48 14.05 -1.21
C ASN A 60 7.57 12.94 -1.75
N VAL A 61 6.59 13.33 -2.55
CA VAL A 61 5.62 12.41 -3.17
C VAL A 61 6.30 11.51 -4.21
N ALA A 62 7.36 11.98 -4.87
CA ALA A 62 8.09 11.20 -5.88
C ALA A 62 8.67 9.90 -5.31
N GLY A 63 9.09 9.89 -4.03
CA GLY A 63 9.57 8.68 -3.36
C GLY A 63 8.47 7.62 -3.20
N SER A 64 7.26 8.05 -2.85
CA SER A 64 6.10 7.15 -2.75
C SER A 64 5.62 6.67 -4.12
N ILE A 65 5.66 7.52 -5.14
CA ILE A 65 5.32 7.13 -6.52
C ILE A 65 6.34 6.12 -7.04
N ALA A 66 7.64 6.37 -6.89
CA ALA A 66 8.70 5.48 -7.37
C ALA A 66 8.61 4.10 -6.71
N THR A 67 8.37 4.06 -5.39
CA THR A 67 8.21 2.80 -4.65
C THR A 67 6.95 2.02 -5.03
N HIS A 68 5.87 2.71 -5.44
CA HIS A 68 4.69 2.06 -6.00
C HIS A 68 4.91 1.54 -7.44
N ILE A 69 5.62 2.29 -8.28
CA ILE A 69 5.99 1.83 -9.63
C ILE A 69 6.85 0.56 -9.55
N ILE A 70 7.85 0.55 -8.65
CA ILE A 70 8.72 -0.62 -8.43
C ILE A 70 7.88 -1.84 -8.03
N TRP A 71 6.87 -1.67 -7.18
CA TRP A 71 5.97 -2.76 -6.81
C TRP A 71 5.24 -3.34 -8.01
N ASN A 72 4.66 -2.49 -8.87
CA ASN A 72 3.95 -2.95 -10.06
C ASN A 72 4.88 -3.69 -11.03
N VAL A 73 6.10 -3.18 -11.23
CA VAL A 73 7.10 -3.83 -12.10
C VAL A 73 7.52 -5.19 -11.53
N MET A 74 7.69 -5.31 -10.21
CA MET A 74 8.06 -6.57 -9.57
C MET A 74 6.92 -7.60 -9.62
N ASP A 75 5.67 -7.18 -9.43
CA ASP A 75 4.51 -8.08 -9.57
C ASP A 75 4.39 -8.61 -11.01
N ASP A 76 4.60 -7.78 -12.02
CA ASP A 76 4.62 -8.21 -13.42
C ASP A 76 5.77 -9.19 -13.71
N LEU A 77 6.98 -8.91 -13.22
CA LEU A 77 8.15 -9.78 -13.40
C LEU A 77 7.98 -11.16 -12.75
N VAL A 78 7.30 -11.25 -11.60
CA VAL A 78 7.05 -12.52 -10.90
C VAL A 78 5.98 -13.35 -11.59
N ARG A 79 5.10 -12.74 -12.39
CA ARG A 79 4.01 -13.40 -13.12
C ARG A 79 4.40 -13.86 -14.53
N CYS A 80 5.59 -13.51 -15.03
CA CYS A 80 6.18 -14.02 -16.28
C CYS A 80 7.00 -15.30 -16.04
#